data_AF-A0A8J7Z9Q3-F1
#
_entry.id   AF-A0A8J7Z9Q3-F1
#
_cell.length_a   1.000
_cell.length_b   1.000
_cell.length_c   1.000
_cell.angle_alpha   90.00
_cell.angle_beta   90.00
_cell.angle_gamma   90.00
#
_symmetry.space_group_name_H-M   'P 1'
#
loop_
_entity.id
_entity.type
_entity.pdbx_description
1 polymer ?
#
loop_
_entity_poly.entity_id
_entity_poly.type
_entity_poly.pdbx_seq_one_letter_code
_entity_poly.pdbx_strand_id
1 'polypeptide(L)'
;MYLLLDSSAIYESEVQFVTWNQCYLNSYKEIIKNIRKLQGIAVGFNTNLDAIIEFRGKDILELINQLKIDTFSLYTKIIEWKGTINEPLDYVTGLCGCFEKGKASEWLIKDKDTYNYLLENLPPAKSIRIGGQAGIMSNVLTNLGVPKVVVHTTTLSEEMKNRFNKGKNLVLPLYDNKNNLTFIHPRRAKGLDESLYLHLISEVKKNDTLKIDDRMNWRCPRSNRFISTYDPPNTEMHLMKAFSDDIELLAQQIDGMLLSGFHMLDSEELGENGVVERITEILSLIKRAKEANPELIVHLEAASTKSELILEQLYNLSLKDNYWDSIGCNERELVEILRSIGEKRFGNELRKSFSQDKVVEGCLKIVEKLNLKRFHLHQHGCYLLITQKDYFDDTTHLKYSQCFSSLVTAEKALIGEASNKLDYKLLLREINPDENISKTYKQLTRAVAKITGKSNNEIFNTGVSENSDYYLISTPSIMIDHPVFTVGLGDTVSASAFVAELAYKKKKNEK
;
A
#
# COMPACT_ATOMS: atom_id res chain seq x y z
N MET A 1 61.52 24.62 33.10
CA MET A 1 60.58 23.57 33.52
C MET A 1 59.19 24.19 33.52
N TYR A 2 58.26 23.62 32.72
CA TYR A 2 56.82 23.92 32.57
C TYR A 2 56.43 25.25 31.90
N LEU A 3 56.13 25.28 30.59
CA LEU A 3 54.86 24.90 29.91
C LEU A 3 53.71 25.88 30.18
N LEU A 4 53.58 26.89 29.31
CA LEU A 4 52.34 27.62 29.08
C LEU A 4 51.55 26.85 28.00
N LEU A 5 50.50 26.15 28.43
CA LEU A 5 49.55 25.50 27.54
C LEU A 5 48.47 26.51 27.12
N ASP A 6 48.46 26.74 25.82
CA ASP A 6 47.35 27.00 24.90
C ASP A 6 45.92 26.95 25.51
N SER A 7 45.17 28.04 25.32
CA SER A 7 43.72 28.08 25.49
C SER A 7 43.06 28.64 24.23
N SER A 8 43.28 27.95 23.11
CA SER A 8 42.39 28.03 21.95
C SER A 8 41.06 27.35 22.30
N ALA A 9 40.14 28.12 22.88
CA ALA A 9 38.74 27.75 23.00
C ALA A 9 38.16 27.63 21.57
N ILE A 10 38.07 26.40 21.09
CA ILE A 10 37.29 26.05 19.90
C ILE A 10 35.83 26.27 20.28
N TYR A 11 35.24 27.38 19.83
CA TYR A 11 33.80 27.52 19.75
C TYR A 11 33.31 26.56 18.66
N GLU A 12 32.95 25.34 19.06
CA GLU A 12 32.07 24.50 18.24
C GLU A 12 30.71 25.21 18.18
N SER A 13 30.38 25.80 17.03
CA SER A 13 29.04 26.28 16.77
C SER A 13 28.07 25.10 16.86
N GLU A 14 27.19 25.07 17.87
CA GLU A 14 26.10 24.10 17.93
C GLU A 14 25.25 24.26 16.67
N VAL A 15 25.32 23.27 15.77
CA VAL A 15 24.46 23.21 14.60
C VAL A 15 23.03 23.01 15.09
N GLN A 16 22.21 24.06 15.05
CA GLN A 16 20.82 24.00 15.47
C GLN A 16 19.98 23.34 14.37
N PHE A 17 19.62 22.07 14.56
CA PHE A 17 18.74 21.36 13.64
C PHE A 17 17.27 21.82 13.78
N VAL A 18 16.54 21.84 12.67
CA VAL A 18 15.09 22.02 12.68
C VAL A 18 14.44 20.76 13.25
N THR A 19 13.53 20.91 14.22
CA THR A 19 12.87 19.76 14.84
C THR A 19 11.97 19.00 13.85
N TRP A 20 11.64 17.75 14.15
CA TRP A 20 10.73 16.97 13.32
C TRP A 20 9.35 17.59 13.28
N ASN A 21 8.82 18.06 14.43
CA ASN A 21 7.54 18.76 14.47
C ASN A 21 7.49 19.97 13.51
N GLN A 22 8.57 20.75 13.44
CA GLN A 22 8.63 21.86 12.49
C GLN A 22 8.71 21.38 11.03
N CYS A 23 9.41 20.27 10.75
CA CYS A 23 9.43 19.65 9.42
C CYS A 23 8.03 19.20 8.98
N TYR A 24 7.26 18.57 9.87
CA TYR A 24 5.87 18.18 9.62
C TYR A 24 4.96 19.39 9.35
N LEU A 25 5.09 20.45 10.15
CA LEU A 25 4.30 21.66 9.95
C LEU A 25 4.61 22.34 8.62
N ASN A 26 5.89 22.41 8.25
CA ASN A 26 6.33 23.02 6.99
C ASN A 26 5.86 22.21 5.78
N SER A 27 5.99 20.88 5.83
CA SER A 27 5.58 20.01 4.74
C SER A 27 4.09 20.20 4.41
N TYR A 28 3.22 20.20 5.42
CA TYR A 28 1.80 20.44 5.23
C TYR A 28 1.50 21.80 4.56
N LYS A 29 2.10 22.89 5.09
CA LYS A 29 1.87 24.25 4.60
C LYS A 29 2.28 24.45 3.15
N GLU A 30 3.34 23.78 2.73
CA GLU A 30 3.87 23.89 1.37
C GLU A 30 3.13 22.98 0.39
N ILE A 31 2.96 21.70 0.72
CA ILE A 31 2.46 20.69 -0.20
C ILE A 31 0.98 20.94 -0.56
N ILE A 32 0.12 21.26 0.40
CA ILE A 32 -1.30 21.52 0.12
C ILE A 32 -1.52 22.68 -0.86
N LYS A 33 -0.62 23.67 -0.86
CA LYS A 33 -0.67 24.78 -1.83
C LYS A 33 -0.27 24.34 -3.23
N ASN A 34 0.67 23.41 -3.34
CA ASN A 34 1.27 22.98 -4.60
C ASN A 34 0.59 21.77 -5.24
N ILE A 35 -0.12 20.91 -4.48
CA ILE A 35 -0.87 19.77 -5.03
C ILE A 35 -1.83 20.20 -6.14
N ARG A 36 -2.40 21.41 -6.02
CA ARG A 36 -3.33 21.98 -7.02
C ARG A 36 -2.68 22.34 -8.36
N LYS A 37 -1.35 22.29 -8.46
CA LYS A 37 -0.60 22.55 -9.70
C LYS A 37 -0.44 21.30 -10.57
N LEU A 38 -0.74 20.12 -10.02
CA LEU A 38 -0.71 18.88 -10.79
C LEU A 38 -1.79 18.90 -11.87
N GLN A 39 -1.52 18.33 -13.03
CA GLN A 39 -2.51 18.08 -14.07
C GLN A 39 -3.48 16.98 -13.64
N GLY A 40 -2.93 15.88 -13.13
CA GLY A 40 -3.71 14.77 -12.64
C GLY A 40 -2.88 13.53 -12.33
N ILE A 41 -3.52 12.53 -11.73
CA ILE A 41 -2.91 11.25 -11.41
C ILE A 41 -3.88 10.14 -11.86
N ALA A 42 -3.37 9.14 -12.57
CA ALA A 42 -4.12 7.92 -12.84
C ALA A 42 -3.83 6.87 -11.77
N VAL A 43 -4.86 6.11 -11.39
CA VAL A 43 -4.77 5.11 -10.33
C VAL A 43 -5.39 3.80 -10.81
N GLY A 44 -4.65 2.69 -10.71
CA GLY A 44 -5.11 1.36 -11.10
C GLY A 44 -4.36 0.24 -10.36
N PHE A 45 -4.68 -1.04 -10.58
CA PHE A 45 -5.85 -1.51 -11.33
C PHE A 45 -6.97 -1.98 -10.41
N ASN A 46 -6.66 -2.50 -9.22
CA ASN A 46 -7.66 -3.19 -8.43
C ASN A 46 -8.50 -2.25 -7.55
N THR A 47 -9.80 -2.37 -7.72
CA THR A 47 -10.83 -1.67 -6.96
C THR A 47 -11.88 -2.68 -6.55
N ASN A 48 -12.27 -2.71 -5.29
CA ASN A 48 -13.25 -3.64 -4.77
C ASN A 48 -13.94 -3.06 -3.52
N LEU A 49 -14.73 -3.89 -2.84
CA LEU A 49 -15.36 -3.54 -1.57
C LEU A 49 -14.92 -4.53 -0.49
N ASP A 50 -14.42 -3.99 0.61
CA ASP A 50 -14.16 -4.75 1.83
C ASP A 50 -15.43 -4.77 2.68
N ALA A 51 -15.99 -5.95 2.91
CA ALA A 51 -17.09 -6.15 3.85
C ALA A 51 -16.53 -6.71 5.16
N ILE A 52 -16.54 -5.90 6.22
CA ILE A 52 -15.99 -6.28 7.53
C ILE A 52 -17.08 -6.97 8.35
N ILE A 53 -16.81 -8.21 8.75
CA ILE A 53 -17.69 -9.03 9.58
C ILE A 53 -16.96 -9.30 10.90
N GLU A 54 -17.53 -8.90 12.03
CA GLU A 54 -16.95 -9.21 13.33
C GLU A 54 -17.46 -10.58 13.80
N PHE A 55 -16.53 -11.47 14.14
CA PHE A 55 -16.83 -12.77 14.73
C PHE A 55 -16.33 -12.83 16.18
N ARG A 56 -17.24 -13.22 17.08
CA ARG A 56 -16.91 -13.80 18.38
C ARG A 56 -16.95 -15.31 18.30
N GLY A 57 -16.32 -15.99 19.25
CA GLY A 57 -16.34 -17.46 19.30
C GLY A 57 -17.75 -18.06 19.31
N LYS A 58 -18.71 -17.39 19.96
CA LYS A 58 -20.14 -17.78 19.90
C LYS A 58 -20.73 -17.68 18.49
N ASP A 59 -20.38 -16.64 17.72
CA ASP A 59 -20.92 -16.38 16.39
C ASP A 59 -20.37 -17.42 15.40
N ILE A 60 -19.11 -17.86 15.59
CA ILE A 60 -18.52 -18.96 14.82
C ILE A 60 -19.24 -20.29 15.12
N LEU A 61 -19.56 -20.56 16.39
CA LEU A 61 -20.30 -21.76 16.76
C LEU A 61 -21.73 -21.75 16.19
N GLU A 62 -22.41 -20.62 16.25
CA GLU A 62 -23.73 -20.42 15.63
C GLU A 62 -23.66 -20.67 14.11
N LEU A 63 -22.63 -20.14 13.44
CA LEU A 63 -22.40 -20.36 12.00
C LEU A 63 -22.17 -21.84 11.67
N ILE A 64 -21.35 -22.55 12.46
CA ILE A 64 -21.11 -24.00 12.32
C ILE A 64 -22.43 -24.77 12.35
N ASN A 65 -23.31 -24.44 13.31
CA ASN A 65 -24.60 -25.10 13.47
C ASN A 65 -25.58 -24.74 12.34
N GLN A 66 -25.65 -23.46 11.97
CA GLN A 66 -26.51 -22.97 10.88
C GLN A 66 -26.17 -23.64 9.55
N LEU A 67 -24.88 -23.72 9.24
CA LEU A 67 -24.37 -24.33 8.02
C LEU A 67 -24.30 -25.85 8.09
N LYS A 68 -24.67 -26.45 9.23
CA LYS A 68 -24.66 -27.91 9.49
C LYS A 68 -23.29 -28.54 9.19
N ILE A 69 -22.22 -27.87 9.60
CA ILE A 69 -20.86 -28.32 9.37
C ILE A 69 -20.54 -29.54 10.26
N ASP A 70 -20.08 -30.63 9.64
CA ASP A 70 -19.58 -31.80 10.35
C ASP A 70 -18.29 -31.46 11.11
N THR A 71 -18.32 -31.61 12.44
CA THR A 71 -17.21 -31.20 13.31
C THR A 71 -15.96 -32.06 13.14
N PHE A 72 -16.12 -33.33 12.75
CA PHE A 72 -14.98 -34.21 12.48
C PHE A 72 -14.21 -33.75 11.24
N SER A 73 -14.92 -33.48 10.15
CA SER A 73 -14.37 -32.96 8.89
C SER A 73 -13.76 -31.55 9.06
N LEU A 74 -14.38 -30.71 9.89
CA LEU A 74 -13.80 -29.41 10.28
C LEU A 74 -12.46 -29.57 11.00
N TYR A 75 -12.39 -30.48 11.99
CA TYR A 75 -11.16 -30.75 12.74
C TYR A 75 -10.01 -31.20 11.83
N THR A 76 -10.26 -32.12 10.90
CA THR A 76 -9.22 -32.61 9.97
C THR A 76 -8.71 -31.50 9.05
N LYS A 77 -9.60 -30.69 8.48
CA LYS A 77 -9.22 -29.58 7.60
C LYS A 77 -8.46 -28.46 8.33
N ILE A 78 -8.75 -28.19 9.61
CA ILE A 78 -8.03 -27.18 10.42
C ILE A 78 -6.58 -27.60 10.70
N ILE A 79 -6.31 -28.91 10.79
CA ILE A 79 -4.94 -29.42 10.94
C ILE A 79 -4.12 -29.11 9.69
N GLU A 80 -4.68 -29.36 8.51
CA GLU A 80 -4.01 -29.10 7.24
C GLU A 80 -3.90 -27.61 6.94
N TRP A 81 -4.99 -26.87 7.16
CA TRP A 81 -5.14 -25.43 6.96
C TRP A 81 -4.55 -24.92 5.63
N LYS A 82 -4.90 -25.61 4.54
CA LYS A 82 -4.57 -25.26 3.15
C LYS A 82 -5.78 -24.60 2.49
N GLY A 83 -5.52 -23.58 1.67
CA GLY A 83 -6.50 -22.52 1.50
C GLY A 83 -6.96 -22.24 0.09
N THR A 84 -8.15 -22.76 -0.21
CA THR A 84 -9.08 -22.37 -1.28
C THR A 84 -10.48 -22.69 -0.76
N ILE A 85 -11.50 -21.91 -1.12
CA ILE A 85 -12.88 -22.12 -0.69
C ILE A 85 -13.71 -22.66 -1.85
N ASN A 86 -14.08 -23.93 -1.77
CA ASN A 86 -14.99 -24.60 -2.72
C ASN A 86 -16.37 -24.87 -2.12
N GLU A 87 -16.47 -24.81 -0.78
CA GLU A 87 -17.70 -25.07 -0.04
C GLU A 87 -17.70 -24.32 1.30
N PRO A 88 -18.85 -24.21 1.99
CA PRO A 88 -18.95 -23.49 3.26
C PRO A 88 -18.04 -24.06 4.37
N LEU A 89 -17.76 -25.37 4.35
CA LEU A 89 -16.82 -26.01 5.27
C LEU A 89 -15.40 -25.41 5.14
N ASP A 90 -14.96 -25.06 3.93
CA ASP A 90 -13.64 -24.46 3.72
C ASP A 90 -13.57 -23.05 4.32
N TYR A 91 -14.63 -22.26 4.15
CA TYR A 91 -14.71 -20.93 4.77
C TYR A 91 -14.59 -21.02 6.31
N VAL A 92 -15.38 -21.91 6.92
CA VAL A 92 -15.35 -22.12 8.38
C VAL A 92 -13.99 -22.65 8.84
N THR A 93 -13.36 -23.54 8.06
CA THR A 93 -12.01 -24.02 8.30
C THR A 93 -11.00 -22.88 8.34
N GLY A 94 -11.04 -21.99 7.33
CA GLY A 94 -10.16 -20.84 7.23
C GLY A 94 -10.31 -19.91 8.43
N LEU A 95 -11.55 -19.56 8.78
CA LEU A 95 -11.88 -18.72 9.93
C LEU A 95 -11.44 -19.33 11.26
N CYS A 96 -11.76 -20.61 11.51
CA CYS A 96 -11.36 -21.32 12.72
C CYS A 96 -9.83 -21.45 12.82
N GLY A 97 -9.12 -21.71 11.71
CA GLY A 97 -7.67 -21.76 11.73
C GLY A 97 -7.02 -20.39 11.97
N CYS A 98 -7.61 -19.29 11.48
CA CYS A 98 -7.21 -17.94 11.87
C CYS A 98 -7.39 -17.71 13.38
N PHE A 99 -8.53 -18.15 13.93
CA PHE A 99 -8.85 -18.05 15.35
C PHE A 99 -7.87 -18.84 16.23
N GLU A 100 -7.62 -20.12 15.90
CA GLU A 100 -6.76 -21.04 16.63
C GLU A 100 -5.28 -20.64 16.53
N LYS A 101 -4.77 -20.43 15.32
CA LYS A 101 -3.34 -20.16 15.08
C LYS A 101 -2.94 -18.71 15.36
N GLY A 102 -3.91 -17.79 15.46
CA GLY A 102 -3.67 -16.35 15.57
C GLY A 102 -3.02 -15.74 14.33
N LYS A 103 -3.13 -16.37 13.15
CA LYS A 103 -2.49 -15.94 11.89
C LYS A 103 -3.51 -15.42 10.90
N ALA A 104 -3.14 -14.41 10.12
CA ALA A 104 -4.01 -13.85 9.09
C ALA A 104 -3.92 -14.77 7.87
N SER A 105 -5.00 -14.93 7.13
CA SER A 105 -4.98 -15.66 5.86
C SER A 105 -6.00 -15.10 4.91
N GLU A 106 -5.72 -15.23 3.62
CA GLU A 106 -6.63 -14.91 2.53
C GLU A 106 -6.76 -16.10 1.60
N TRP A 107 -8.00 -16.55 1.37
CA TRP A 107 -8.35 -17.69 0.51
C TRP A 107 -9.33 -17.22 -0.58
N LEU A 108 -9.11 -17.68 -1.82
CA LEU A 108 -10.02 -17.42 -2.93
C LEU A 108 -11.22 -18.37 -2.88
N ILE A 109 -12.41 -17.85 -3.17
CA ILE A 109 -13.61 -18.62 -3.42
C ILE A 109 -13.64 -18.95 -4.91
N LYS A 110 -13.80 -20.23 -5.27
CA LYS A 110 -13.62 -20.68 -6.66
C LYS A 110 -14.83 -20.51 -7.55
N ASP A 111 -16.04 -20.54 -6.98
CA ASP A 111 -17.26 -20.46 -7.75
C ASP A 111 -18.29 -19.49 -7.16
N LYS A 112 -19.16 -19.00 -8.05
CA LYS A 112 -20.17 -17.99 -7.74
C LYS A 112 -21.27 -18.50 -6.82
N ASP A 113 -21.58 -19.79 -6.87
CA ASP A 113 -22.68 -20.37 -6.08
C ASP A 113 -22.27 -20.46 -4.61
N THR A 114 -21.06 -20.91 -4.33
CA THR A 114 -20.46 -20.86 -2.98
C THR A 114 -20.38 -19.43 -2.46
N TYR A 115 -19.97 -18.49 -3.30
CA TYR A 115 -19.93 -17.06 -2.92
C TYR A 115 -21.31 -16.53 -2.52
N ASN A 116 -22.32 -16.71 -3.36
CA ASN A 116 -23.69 -16.26 -3.08
C ASN A 116 -24.24 -16.93 -1.83
N TYR A 117 -24.02 -18.24 -1.67
CA TYR A 117 -24.45 -18.98 -0.49
C TYR A 117 -23.83 -18.41 0.80
N LEU A 118 -22.54 -18.07 0.78
CA LEU A 118 -21.89 -17.41 1.92
C LEU A 118 -22.49 -16.02 2.18
N LEU A 119 -22.71 -15.19 1.15
CA LEU A 119 -23.32 -13.87 1.33
C LEU A 119 -24.71 -13.93 1.99
N GLU A 120 -25.51 -14.93 1.65
CA GLU A 120 -26.86 -15.10 2.20
C GLU A 120 -26.86 -15.62 3.65
N ASN A 121 -25.81 -16.35 4.05
CA ASN A 121 -25.76 -17.07 5.33
C ASN A 121 -24.83 -16.45 6.37
N LEU A 122 -23.90 -15.58 5.97
CA LEU A 122 -23.00 -14.92 6.91
C LEU A 122 -23.69 -13.78 7.67
N PRO A 123 -23.20 -13.45 8.88
CA PRO A 123 -23.68 -12.28 9.60
C PRO A 123 -23.55 -11.00 8.76
N PRO A 124 -24.44 -10.02 8.93
CA PRO A 124 -24.35 -8.77 8.19
C PRO A 124 -23.02 -8.07 8.48
N ALA A 125 -22.43 -7.49 7.43
CA ALA A 125 -21.21 -6.73 7.57
C ALA A 125 -21.43 -5.54 8.52
N LYS A 126 -20.55 -5.39 9.50
CA LYS A 126 -20.51 -4.22 10.39
C LYS A 126 -20.25 -2.94 9.60
N SER A 127 -19.42 -3.04 8.57
CA SER A 127 -19.16 -1.95 7.65
C SER A 127 -18.75 -2.49 6.29
N ILE A 128 -19.08 -1.73 5.25
CA ILE A 128 -18.61 -1.93 3.89
C ILE A 128 -17.84 -0.68 3.50
N ARG A 129 -16.63 -0.84 2.98
CA ARG A 129 -15.77 0.27 2.56
C ARG A 129 -15.16 -0.01 1.19
N ILE A 130 -14.66 1.05 0.56
CA ILE A 130 -13.83 0.87 -0.62
C ILE A 130 -12.56 0.10 -0.23
N GLY A 131 -12.27 -0.94 -0.99
CA GLY A 131 -11.05 -1.72 -0.91
C GLY A 131 -10.31 -1.69 -2.25
N GLY A 132 -9.24 -2.46 -2.33
CA GLY A 132 -8.29 -2.43 -3.45
C GLY A 132 -7.43 -1.17 -3.40
N GLN A 133 -6.14 -1.32 -3.71
CA GLN A 133 -5.18 -0.24 -3.59
C GLN A 133 -5.60 0.95 -4.47
N ALA A 134 -6.14 0.72 -5.67
CA ALA A 134 -6.58 1.81 -6.53
C ALA A 134 -7.81 2.55 -5.98
N GLY A 135 -8.75 1.83 -5.34
CA GLY A 135 -9.92 2.42 -4.71
C GLY A 135 -9.55 3.28 -3.50
N ILE A 136 -8.64 2.79 -2.68
CA ILE A 136 -8.14 3.49 -1.50
C ILE A 136 -7.32 4.72 -1.91
N MET A 137 -6.32 4.55 -2.79
CA MET A 137 -5.46 5.63 -3.24
C MET A 137 -6.28 6.72 -3.96
N SER A 138 -7.23 6.37 -4.83
CA SER A 138 -8.06 7.38 -5.52
C SER A 138 -8.88 8.23 -4.54
N ASN A 139 -9.47 7.62 -3.50
CA ASN A 139 -10.16 8.36 -2.45
C ASN A 139 -9.21 9.28 -1.66
N VAL A 140 -8.01 8.81 -1.30
CA VAL A 140 -6.98 9.62 -0.63
C VAL A 140 -6.62 10.83 -1.49
N LEU A 141 -6.25 10.62 -2.76
CA LEU A 141 -5.84 11.69 -3.67
C LEU A 141 -6.95 12.71 -3.93
N THR A 142 -8.19 12.23 -4.04
CA THR A 142 -9.35 13.09 -4.22
C THR A 142 -9.51 14.03 -3.03
N ASN A 143 -9.41 13.49 -1.81
CA ASN A 143 -9.47 14.26 -0.57
C ASN A 143 -8.30 15.22 -0.39
N LEU A 144 -7.09 14.85 -0.83
CA LEU A 144 -5.92 15.73 -0.81
C LEU A 144 -6.03 16.90 -1.80
N GLY A 145 -7.00 16.86 -2.73
CA GLY A 145 -7.28 17.95 -3.66
C GLY A 145 -6.43 17.93 -4.93
N VAL A 146 -5.96 16.75 -5.35
CA VAL A 146 -5.35 16.55 -6.68
C VAL A 146 -6.37 16.99 -7.75
N PRO A 147 -6.03 17.86 -8.72
CA PRO A 147 -7.03 18.45 -9.63
C PRO A 147 -7.82 17.45 -10.47
N LYS A 148 -7.18 16.36 -10.91
CA LYS A 148 -7.82 15.25 -11.63
C LYS A 148 -7.28 13.92 -11.13
N VAL A 149 -8.16 13.05 -10.64
CA VAL A 149 -7.84 11.68 -10.24
C VAL A 149 -8.59 10.74 -11.17
N VAL A 150 -7.85 10.04 -12.03
CA VAL A 150 -8.40 9.13 -13.04
C VAL A 150 -8.33 7.71 -12.50
N VAL A 151 -9.45 7.16 -12.03
CA VAL A 151 -9.50 5.80 -11.46
C VAL A 151 -9.84 4.76 -12.53
N HIS A 152 -9.08 3.67 -12.54
CA HIS A 152 -9.42 2.44 -13.25
C HIS A 152 -10.39 1.60 -12.39
N THR A 153 -11.49 1.15 -12.98
CA THR A 153 -12.40 0.20 -12.35
C THR A 153 -13.24 -0.51 -13.43
N THR A 154 -13.39 -1.82 -13.34
CA THR A 154 -14.18 -2.63 -14.30
C THR A 154 -15.55 -3.00 -13.79
N THR A 155 -15.75 -2.93 -12.47
CA THR A 155 -17.01 -3.18 -11.79
C THR A 155 -17.42 -1.96 -11.01
N LEU A 156 -18.71 -1.65 -11.01
CA LEU A 156 -19.23 -0.43 -10.41
C LEU A 156 -20.67 -0.62 -9.93
N SER A 157 -20.85 -1.54 -8.99
CA SER A 157 -22.12 -1.71 -8.28
C SER A 157 -22.56 -0.41 -7.58
N GLU A 158 -23.87 -0.28 -7.28
CA GLU A 158 -24.38 0.88 -6.54
C GLU A 158 -23.69 1.06 -5.17
N GLU A 159 -23.35 -0.04 -4.50
CA GLU A 159 -22.63 0.01 -3.23
C GLU A 159 -21.23 0.60 -3.42
N MET A 160 -20.53 0.20 -4.49
CA MET A 160 -19.21 0.71 -4.83
C MET A 160 -19.24 2.18 -5.24
N LYS A 161 -20.20 2.58 -6.08
CA LYS A 161 -20.47 3.99 -6.40
C LYS A 161 -20.57 4.78 -5.09
N ASN A 162 -21.34 4.30 -4.13
CA ASN A 162 -21.55 4.99 -2.86
C ASN A 162 -20.30 5.11 -1.97
N ARG A 163 -19.27 4.28 -2.16
CA ARG A 163 -18.00 4.32 -1.41
C ARG A 163 -16.88 5.10 -2.09
N PHE A 164 -17.01 5.43 -3.37
CA PHE A 164 -16.14 6.44 -3.98
C PHE A 164 -16.39 7.82 -3.38
N ASN A 165 -15.31 8.58 -3.26
CA ASN A 165 -15.31 9.96 -2.81
C ASN A 165 -16.26 10.83 -3.65
N LYS A 166 -16.80 11.91 -3.06
CA LYS A 166 -17.76 12.82 -3.72
C LYS A 166 -17.09 13.98 -4.47
N GLY A 167 -15.77 14.11 -4.40
CA GLY A 167 -15.00 15.18 -5.03
C GLY A 167 -15.12 15.16 -6.55
N LYS A 168 -15.43 16.31 -7.14
CA LYS A 168 -15.61 16.46 -8.59
C LYS A 168 -14.35 16.16 -9.41
N ASN A 169 -13.20 16.16 -8.75
CA ASN A 169 -11.89 15.83 -9.28
C ASN A 169 -11.69 14.31 -9.47
N LEU A 170 -12.52 13.45 -8.88
CA LEU A 170 -12.50 12.01 -9.13
C LEU A 170 -13.30 11.68 -10.40
N VAL A 171 -12.65 11.04 -11.36
CA VAL A 171 -13.24 10.66 -12.65
C VAL A 171 -12.77 9.29 -13.08
N LEU A 172 -13.55 8.63 -13.93
CA LEU A 172 -13.13 7.47 -14.72
C LEU A 172 -13.37 7.75 -16.23
N PRO A 173 -12.53 7.24 -17.13
CA PRO A 173 -12.72 7.38 -18.57
C PRO A 173 -13.78 6.42 -19.10
N LEU A 174 -14.69 6.92 -19.94
CA LEU A 174 -15.70 6.13 -20.67
C LEU A 174 -15.92 6.71 -22.07
N TYR A 175 -16.39 5.87 -22.99
CA TYR A 175 -16.89 6.33 -24.29
C TYR A 175 -18.33 6.82 -24.18
N ASP A 176 -18.62 7.98 -24.78
CA ASP A 176 -19.99 8.42 -24.99
C ASP A 176 -20.67 7.66 -26.15
N ASN A 177 -21.95 7.94 -26.42
CA ASN A 177 -22.71 7.31 -27.50
C ASN A 177 -22.15 7.61 -28.92
N LYS A 178 -21.19 8.52 -29.05
CA LYS A 178 -20.51 8.89 -30.29
C LYS A 178 -19.08 8.34 -30.33
N ASN A 179 -18.71 7.45 -29.40
CA ASN A 179 -17.37 6.89 -29.21
C ASN A 179 -16.29 7.94 -28.89
N ASN A 180 -16.64 9.08 -28.31
CA ASN A 180 -15.65 10.03 -27.80
C ASN A 180 -15.26 9.67 -26.36
N LEU A 181 -13.97 9.79 -26.04
CA LEU A 181 -13.50 9.66 -24.67
C LEU A 181 -14.05 10.80 -23.80
N THR A 182 -14.69 10.44 -22.70
CA THR A 182 -15.23 11.37 -21.70
C THR A 182 -14.81 10.97 -20.30
N PHE A 183 -14.81 11.94 -19.38
CA PHE A 183 -14.49 11.71 -17.97
C PHE A 183 -15.73 11.92 -17.12
N ILE A 184 -16.18 10.86 -16.45
CA ILE A 184 -17.40 10.87 -15.65
C ILE A 184 -17.04 10.50 -14.22
N HIS A 185 -17.67 11.17 -13.26
CA HIS A 185 -17.53 10.81 -11.85
C HIS A 185 -18.08 9.39 -11.61
N PRO A 186 -17.36 8.48 -10.91
CA PRO A 186 -17.79 7.08 -10.73
C PRO A 186 -19.23 6.93 -10.22
N ARG A 187 -19.63 7.74 -9.22
CA ARG A 187 -21.01 7.83 -8.70
C ARG A 187 -22.12 8.12 -9.73
N ARG A 188 -21.79 8.54 -10.94
CA ARG A 188 -22.73 8.89 -12.02
C ARG A 188 -22.51 8.05 -13.27
N ALA A 189 -21.47 7.23 -13.30
CA ALA A 189 -21.14 6.40 -14.44
C ALA A 189 -22.19 5.29 -14.61
N LYS A 190 -22.40 4.92 -15.87
CA LYS A 190 -23.33 3.88 -16.33
C LYS A 190 -22.62 3.07 -17.40
N GLY A 191 -23.11 1.85 -17.66
CA GLY A 191 -22.56 0.99 -18.71
C GLY A 191 -21.31 0.20 -18.32
N LEU A 192 -21.03 0.09 -17.02
CA LEU A 192 -20.04 -0.83 -16.45
C LEU A 192 -20.77 -2.00 -15.77
N ASP A 193 -20.07 -3.10 -15.50
CA ASP A 193 -20.62 -4.24 -14.76
C ASP A 193 -21.07 -3.80 -13.36
N GLU A 194 -22.35 -4.00 -13.04
CA GLU A 194 -22.92 -3.61 -11.73
C GLU A 194 -22.88 -4.75 -10.70
N SER A 195 -22.20 -5.86 -11.02
CA SER A 195 -21.98 -6.98 -10.11
C SER A 195 -21.31 -6.53 -8.81
N LEU A 196 -21.75 -7.11 -7.70
CA LEU A 196 -21.22 -6.85 -6.37
C LEU A 196 -20.21 -7.93 -6.01
N TYR A 197 -18.93 -7.56 -5.99
CA TYR A 197 -17.84 -8.40 -5.48
C TYR A 197 -17.34 -7.84 -4.15
N LEU A 198 -17.47 -8.65 -3.10
CA LEU A 198 -17.08 -8.33 -1.74
C LEU A 198 -15.89 -9.18 -1.31
N HIS A 199 -14.86 -8.53 -0.81
CA HIS A 199 -13.80 -9.17 -0.04
C HIS A 199 -14.31 -9.27 1.39
N LEU A 200 -14.65 -10.48 1.83
CA LEU A 200 -15.24 -10.71 3.14
C LEU A 200 -14.13 -10.78 4.18
N ILE A 201 -14.02 -9.75 5.01
CA ILE A 201 -13.00 -9.62 6.05
C ILE A 201 -13.62 -10.02 7.39
N SER A 202 -13.36 -11.27 7.79
CA SER A 202 -13.82 -11.84 9.05
C SER A 202 -12.83 -11.58 10.17
N GLU A 203 -13.14 -10.63 11.06
CA GLU A 203 -12.28 -10.22 12.17
C GLU A 203 -12.55 -11.03 13.43
N VAL A 204 -11.48 -11.52 14.06
CA VAL A 204 -11.50 -12.23 15.34
C VAL A 204 -10.68 -11.46 16.37
N LYS A 205 -11.09 -11.50 17.64
CA LYS A 205 -10.48 -10.69 18.72
C LYS A 205 -9.59 -11.53 19.63
N LYS A 206 -8.46 -10.93 20.03
CA LYS A 206 -7.55 -11.50 21.04
C LYS A 206 -8.33 -11.92 22.29
N ASN A 207 -7.90 -13.03 22.90
CA ASN A 207 -8.42 -13.61 24.13
C ASN A 207 -9.86 -14.13 24.06
N ASP A 208 -10.55 -13.99 22.93
CA ASP A 208 -11.86 -14.59 22.75
C ASP A 208 -11.77 -16.13 22.73
N THR A 209 -12.85 -16.80 23.11
CA THR A 209 -12.87 -18.27 23.26
C THR A 209 -13.89 -18.91 22.35
N LEU A 210 -13.48 -19.97 21.65
CA LEU A 210 -14.33 -20.79 20.79
C LEU A 210 -14.28 -22.23 21.30
N LYS A 211 -15.41 -22.75 21.78
CA LYS A 211 -15.57 -24.15 22.18
C LYS A 211 -16.63 -24.78 21.26
N ILE A 212 -16.20 -25.67 20.37
CA ILE A 212 -17.07 -26.45 19.48
C ILE A 212 -17.39 -27.79 20.14
N ASP A 213 -16.36 -28.49 20.62
CA ASP A 213 -16.45 -29.72 21.41
C ASP A 213 -15.25 -29.83 22.37
N ASP A 214 -15.01 -31.01 22.94
CA ASP A 214 -13.90 -31.23 23.86
C ASP A 214 -12.51 -31.24 23.19
N ARG A 215 -12.44 -31.46 21.87
CA ARG A 215 -11.20 -31.44 21.08
C ARG A 215 -10.90 -30.06 20.50
N MET A 216 -11.93 -29.29 20.20
CA MET A 216 -11.85 -27.97 19.59
C MET A 216 -12.28 -26.88 20.58
N ASN A 217 -11.36 -26.57 21.49
CA ASN A 217 -11.52 -25.51 22.49
C ASN A 217 -10.30 -24.58 22.46
N TRP A 218 -10.47 -23.40 21.89
CA TRP A 218 -9.37 -22.48 21.61
C TRP A 218 -9.58 -21.12 22.26
N ARG A 219 -8.46 -20.46 22.55
CA ARG A 219 -8.41 -19.04 22.90
C ARG A 219 -7.60 -18.32 21.84
N CYS A 220 -8.18 -17.30 21.21
CA CYS A 220 -7.53 -16.58 20.14
C CYS A 220 -6.27 -15.83 20.64
N PRO A 221 -5.04 -16.13 20.13
CA PRO A 221 -3.81 -15.56 20.68
C PRO A 221 -3.64 -14.06 20.46
N ARG A 222 -4.20 -13.54 19.37
CA ARG A 222 -4.12 -12.13 18.94
C ARG A 222 -5.28 -11.79 18.03
N SER A 223 -5.68 -10.51 18.03
CA SER A 223 -6.66 -10.04 17.05
C SER A 223 -6.11 -10.19 15.65
N ASN A 224 -6.93 -10.71 14.75
CA ASN A 224 -6.55 -10.96 13.37
C ASN A 224 -7.77 -11.12 12.47
N ARG A 225 -7.56 -11.45 11.19
CA ARG A 225 -8.62 -11.60 10.20
C ARG A 225 -8.42 -12.79 9.27
N PHE A 226 -9.53 -13.37 8.83
CA PHE A 226 -9.62 -14.26 7.67
C PHE A 226 -10.29 -13.50 6.52
N ILE A 227 -9.66 -13.49 5.35
CA ILE A 227 -10.19 -12.85 4.15
C ILE A 227 -10.64 -13.96 3.19
N SER A 228 -11.89 -13.90 2.74
CA SER A 228 -12.38 -14.76 1.67
C SER A 228 -12.85 -13.90 0.49
N THR A 229 -12.31 -14.20 -0.68
CA THR A 229 -12.42 -13.30 -1.84
C THR A 229 -13.02 -14.04 -3.03
N TYR A 230 -14.13 -13.51 -3.57
CA TYR A 230 -14.62 -13.83 -4.92
C TYR A 230 -14.66 -12.53 -5.72
N ASP A 231 -13.71 -12.37 -6.65
CA ASP A 231 -13.55 -11.14 -7.41
C ASP A 231 -12.93 -11.40 -8.79
N PRO A 232 -13.65 -12.09 -9.70
CA PRO A 232 -13.14 -12.47 -11.02
C PRO A 232 -12.48 -11.32 -11.79
N PRO A 233 -13.06 -10.09 -11.83
CA PRO A 233 -12.46 -9.01 -12.59
C PRO A 233 -11.08 -8.58 -12.07
N ASN A 234 -10.83 -8.65 -10.75
CA ASN A 234 -9.50 -8.37 -10.21
C ASN A 234 -8.57 -9.59 -10.29
N THR A 235 -9.08 -10.83 -10.14
CA THR A 235 -8.26 -12.05 -10.24
C THR A 235 -7.83 -12.39 -11.66
N GLU A 236 -8.49 -11.82 -12.67
CA GLU A 236 -8.08 -11.88 -14.07
C GLU A 236 -7.48 -10.56 -14.58
N MET A 237 -7.43 -9.53 -13.73
CA MET A 237 -6.97 -8.17 -14.04
C MET A 237 -7.62 -7.60 -15.30
N HIS A 238 -8.95 -7.59 -15.34
CA HIS A 238 -9.70 -6.99 -16.45
C HIS A 238 -9.36 -5.51 -16.59
N LEU A 239 -9.20 -5.05 -17.82
CA LEU A 239 -8.93 -3.66 -18.16
C LEU A 239 -10.19 -2.94 -18.60
N MET A 240 -10.39 -1.74 -18.05
CA MET A 240 -11.42 -0.84 -18.56
C MET A 240 -11.03 -0.34 -19.94
N LYS A 241 -11.85 -0.63 -20.95
CA LYS A 241 -11.56 -0.37 -22.37
C LYS A 241 -11.10 1.07 -22.65
N ALA A 242 -11.82 2.08 -22.16
CA ALA A 242 -11.44 3.48 -22.38
C ALA A 242 -10.17 3.91 -21.62
N PHE A 243 -9.77 3.16 -20.58
CA PHE A 243 -8.50 3.36 -19.90
C PHE A 243 -7.34 2.75 -20.69
N SER A 244 -7.54 1.56 -21.26
CA SER A 244 -6.51 0.84 -22.01
C SER A 244 -6.28 1.39 -23.41
N ASP A 245 -7.36 1.68 -24.13
CA ASP A 245 -7.31 2.02 -25.56
C ASP A 245 -6.78 3.44 -25.79
N ASP A 246 -7.09 4.37 -24.89
CA ASP A 246 -6.70 5.78 -24.97
C ASP A 246 -5.61 6.16 -23.95
N ILE A 247 -4.79 5.21 -23.49
CA ILE A 247 -3.79 5.47 -22.45
C ILE A 247 -2.82 6.59 -22.82
N GLU A 248 -2.50 6.74 -24.11
CA GLU A 248 -1.61 7.77 -24.63
C GLU A 248 -2.20 9.16 -24.41
N LEU A 249 -3.50 9.32 -24.68
CA LEU A 249 -4.22 10.58 -24.43
C LEU A 249 -4.38 10.84 -22.93
N LEU A 250 -4.61 9.80 -22.13
CA LEU A 250 -4.65 9.91 -20.67
C LEU A 250 -3.31 10.37 -20.11
N ALA A 251 -2.21 9.75 -20.57
CA ALA A 251 -0.85 10.01 -20.14
C ALA A 251 -0.44 11.47 -20.37
N GLN A 252 -0.88 12.08 -21.47
CA GLN A 252 -0.62 13.50 -21.78
C GLN A 252 -1.34 14.49 -20.84
N GLN A 253 -2.32 14.03 -20.06
CA GLN A 253 -3.15 14.86 -19.17
C GLN A 253 -2.90 14.61 -17.68
N ILE A 254 -1.87 13.84 -17.35
CA ILE A 254 -1.53 13.44 -15.99
C ILE A 254 -0.02 13.55 -15.77
N ASP A 255 0.39 13.64 -14.51
CA ASP A 255 1.79 13.73 -14.10
C ASP A 255 2.35 12.40 -13.59
N GLY A 256 1.47 11.46 -13.24
CA GLY A 256 1.91 10.15 -12.77
C GLY A 256 0.80 9.11 -12.74
N MET A 257 1.24 7.85 -12.63
CA MET A 257 0.40 6.67 -12.49
C MET A 257 0.76 5.93 -11.20
N LEU A 258 -0.24 5.61 -10.38
CA LEU A 258 -0.12 4.74 -9.20
C LEU A 258 -0.79 3.40 -9.51
N LEU A 259 0.01 2.35 -9.65
CA LEU A 259 -0.42 1.05 -10.13
C LEU A 259 -0.21 -0.04 -9.06
N SER A 260 -1.17 -0.96 -8.97
CA SER A 260 -1.11 -2.15 -8.11
C SER A 260 -2.11 -3.20 -8.62
N GLY A 261 -2.31 -4.28 -7.86
CA GLY A 261 -3.32 -5.31 -8.13
C GLY A 261 -2.77 -6.64 -8.66
N PHE A 262 -1.50 -6.73 -9.06
CA PHE A 262 -0.91 -7.98 -9.59
C PHE A 262 -1.02 -9.17 -8.64
N HIS A 263 -0.93 -8.91 -7.32
CA HIS A 263 -1.07 -9.91 -6.27
C HIS A 263 -2.40 -10.68 -6.30
N MET A 264 -3.44 -10.12 -6.93
CA MET A 264 -4.77 -10.70 -7.05
C MET A 264 -4.88 -11.79 -8.12
N LEU A 265 -3.95 -11.85 -9.08
CA LEU A 265 -4.07 -12.80 -10.19
C LEU A 265 -4.26 -14.23 -9.67
N ASP A 266 -5.26 -14.96 -10.17
CA ASP A 266 -5.42 -16.38 -9.82
C ASP A 266 -4.49 -17.22 -10.72
N SER A 267 -3.27 -17.46 -10.22
CA SER A 267 -2.29 -18.26 -10.95
C SER A 267 -2.68 -19.74 -11.13
N GLU A 268 -3.59 -20.27 -10.32
CA GLU A 268 -4.07 -21.64 -10.49
C GLU A 268 -5.00 -21.74 -11.69
N GLU A 269 -5.89 -20.76 -11.85
CA GLU A 269 -6.83 -20.69 -12.97
C GLU A 269 -6.15 -20.26 -14.28
N LEU A 270 -5.32 -19.21 -14.23
CA LEU A 270 -4.66 -18.66 -15.41
C LEU A 270 -3.52 -19.54 -15.94
N GLY A 271 -2.90 -20.34 -15.05
CA GLY A 271 -1.62 -20.99 -15.32
C GLY A 271 -0.49 -19.99 -15.60
N GLU A 272 0.71 -20.52 -15.87
CA GLU A 272 1.89 -19.68 -16.12
C GLU A 272 1.73 -18.77 -17.35
N ASN A 273 1.22 -19.31 -18.46
CA ASN A 273 1.05 -18.54 -19.69
C ASN A 273 0.05 -17.39 -19.52
N GLY A 274 -1.08 -17.63 -18.84
CA GLY A 274 -2.09 -16.59 -18.60
C GLY A 274 -1.57 -15.48 -17.68
N VAL A 275 -0.80 -15.84 -16.64
CA VAL A 275 -0.12 -14.86 -15.77
C VAL A 275 0.86 -14.00 -16.58
N VAL A 276 1.69 -14.62 -17.42
CA VAL A 276 2.66 -13.91 -18.26
C VAL A 276 1.96 -13.00 -19.26
N GLU A 277 0.89 -13.47 -19.90
CA GLU A 277 0.09 -12.69 -20.85
C GLU A 277 -0.49 -11.43 -20.19
N ARG A 278 -1.17 -11.59 -19.05
CA ARG A 278 -1.79 -10.47 -18.32
C ARG A 278 -0.76 -9.45 -17.85
N ILE A 279 0.37 -9.90 -17.29
CA ILE A 279 1.42 -8.96 -16.87
C ILE A 279 1.99 -8.22 -18.09
N THR A 280 2.25 -8.93 -19.20
CA THR A 280 2.80 -8.33 -20.43
C THR A 280 1.86 -7.29 -21.03
N GLU A 281 0.55 -7.54 -21.03
CA GLU A 281 -0.48 -6.60 -21.48
C GLU A 281 -0.40 -5.27 -20.70
N ILE A 282 -0.28 -5.34 -19.37
CA ILE A 282 -0.15 -4.16 -18.51
C ILE A 282 1.18 -3.44 -18.71
N LEU A 283 2.29 -4.17 -18.85
CA LEU A 283 3.60 -3.56 -19.11
C LEU A 283 3.61 -2.85 -20.49
N SER A 284 2.92 -3.40 -21.49
CA SER A 284 2.71 -2.75 -22.79
C SER A 284 1.90 -1.46 -22.64
N LEU A 285 0.83 -1.47 -21.84
CA LEU A 285 0.04 -0.29 -21.52
C LEU A 285 0.90 0.82 -20.89
N ILE A 286 1.73 0.47 -19.91
CA ILE A 286 2.66 1.40 -19.24
C ILE A 286 3.66 1.99 -20.23
N LYS A 287 4.21 1.15 -21.12
CA LYS A 287 5.15 1.59 -22.14
C LYS A 287 4.53 2.64 -23.06
N ARG A 288 3.32 2.39 -23.58
CA ARG A 288 2.58 3.36 -24.41
C ARG A 288 2.33 4.68 -23.67
N ALA A 289 1.98 4.61 -22.39
CA ALA A 289 1.80 5.79 -21.54
C ALA A 289 3.08 6.64 -21.44
N LYS A 290 4.22 6.00 -21.15
CA LYS A 290 5.53 6.68 -21.03
C LYS A 290 6.05 7.21 -22.36
N GLU A 291 5.78 6.54 -23.48
CA GLU A 291 6.11 7.03 -24.81
C GLU A 291 5.29 8.29 -25.17
N ALA A 292 4.02 8.33 -24.78
CA ALA A 292 3.14 9.49 -24.99
C ALA A 292 3.45 10.68 -24.05
N ASN A 293 3.98 10.41 -22.86
CA ASN A 293 4.44 11.41 -21.90
C ASN A 293 5.77 10.97 -21.25
N PRO A 294 6.93 11.41 -21.79
CA PRO A 294 8.24 11.05 -21.25
C PRO A 294 8.54 11.58 -19.84
N GLU A 295 7.80 12.58 -19.36
CA GLU A 295 7.91 13.08 -17.98
C GLU A 295 7.01 12.30 -17.00
N LEU A 296 6.17 11.38 -17.48
CA LEU A 296 5.27 10.59 -16.66
C LEU A 296 6.05 9.72 -15.68
N ILE A 297 5.73 9.84 -14.39
CA ILE A 297 6.30 8.97 -13.36
C ILE A 297 5.33 7.83 -13.07
N VAL A 298 5.80 6.59 -13.19
CA VAL A 298 4.98 5.39 -12.93
C VAL A 298 5.46 4.73 -11.63
N HIS A 299 4.54 4.55 -10.68
CA HIS A 299 4.78 3.95 -9.38
C HIS A 299 4.00 2.64 -9.22
N LEU A 300 4.69 1.57 -8.82
CA LEU A 300 4.11 0.30 -8.40
C LEU A 300 4.02 0.23 -6.89
N GLU A 301 2.81 0.14 -6.34
CA GLU A 301 2.62 -0.26 -4.94
C GLU A 301 2.62 -1.79 -4.88
N ALA A 302 3.67 -2.34 -4.27
CA ALA A 302 3.80 -3.77 -4.06
C ALA A 302 2.76 -4.28 -3.07
N ALA A 303 2.34 -5.52 -3.25
CA ALA A 303 1.42 -6.19 -2.36
C ALA A 303 1.77 -7.68 -2.31
N SER A 304 1.60 -8.27 -1.13
CA SER A 304 1.90 -9.69 -0.93
C SER A 304 0.88 -10.61 -1.62
N THR A 305 1.38 -11.70 -2.20
CA THR A 305 0.59 -12.84 -2.67
C THR A 305 1.21 -14.15 -2.19
N LYS A 306 0.42 -15.23 -2.18
CA LYS A 306 0.92 -16.59 -1.90
C LYS A 306 1.58 -17.23 -3.13
N SER A 307 1.33 -16.69 -4.33
CA SER A 307 1.87 -17.23 -5.57
C SER A 307 3.26 -16.66 -5.86
N GLU A 308 4.30 -17.48 -5.69
CA GLU A 308 5.67 -17.09 -6.07
C GLU A 308 5.76 -16.85 -7.58
N LEU A 309 4.97 -17.58 -8.38
CA LEU A 309 4.92 -17.46 -9.84
C LEU A 309 4.56 -16.04 -10.27
N ILE A 310 3.52 -15.44 -9.70
CA ILE A 310 3.08 -14.07 -10.04
C ILE A 310 4.21 -13.07 -9.80
N LEU A 311 4.84 -13.13 -8.62
CA LEU A 311 5.90 -12.20 -8.25
C LEU A 311 7.15 -12.40 -9.10
N GLU A 312 7.54 -13.65 -9.34
CA GLU A 312 8.66 -13.97 -10.23
C GLU A 312 8.42 -13.44 -11.65
N GLN A 313 7.24 -13.69 -12.24
CA GLN A 313 6.93 -13.20 -13.58
C GLN A 313 6.85 -11.67 -13.62
N LEU A 314 6.21 -11.03 -12.63
CA LEU A 314 6.12 -9.58 -12.55
C LEU A 314 7.50 -8.93 -12.58
N TYR A 315 8.38 -9.32 -11.67
CA TYR A 315 9.69 -8.68 -11.56
C TYR A 315 10.66 -9.12 -12.67
N ASN A 316 10.60 -10.36 -13.16
CA ASN A 316 11.42 -10.80 -14.29
C ASN A 316 11.06 -10.07 -15.59
N LEU A 317 9.76 -9.84 -15.85
CA LEU A 317 9.32 -9.06 -16.99
C LEU A 317 9.66 -7.57 -16.81
N SER A 318 9.59 -7.07 -15.57
CA SER A 318 9.98 -5.70 -15.22
C SER A 318 11.46 -5.40 -15.45
N LEU A 319 12.34 -6.41 -15.46
CA LEU A 319 13.77 -6.25 -15.75
C LEU A 319 14.06 -6.01 -17.24
N LYS A 320 13.09 -6.22 -18.14
CA LYS A 320 13.31 -6.16 -19.59
C LYS A 320 13.31 -4.74 -20.17
N ASP A 321 12.69 -3.78 -19.48
CA ASP A 321 12.57 -2.38 -19.92
C ASP A 321 12.30 -1.50 -18.68
N ASN A 322 12.34 -0.17 -18.82
CA ASN A 322 12.08 0.75 -17.71
C ASN A 322 10.57 1.06 -17.54
N TYR A 323 9.80 0.07 -17.08
CA TYR A 323 8.37 0.22 -16.83
C TYR A 323 8.06 1.03 -15.56
N TRP A 324 8.88 0.87 -14.51
CA TRP A 324 8.65 1.44 -13.19
C TRP A 324 9.69 2.50 -12.86
N ASP A 325 9.28 3.74 -12.67
CA ASP A 325 10.16 4.77 -12.10
C ASP A 325 10.25 4.62 -10.58
N SER A 326 9.18 4.08 -9.96
CA SER A 326 9.10 3.93 -8.52
C SER A 326 8.43 2.65 -8.04
N ILE A 327 8.89 2.13 -6.91
CA ILE A 327 8.23 1.04 -6.16
C ILE A 327 8.04 1.45 -4.70
N GLY A 328 6.86 1.16 -4.15
CA GLY A 328 6.51 1.29 -2.74
C GLY A 328 6.24 -0.09 -2.12
N CYS A 329 6.72 -0.34 -0.89
CA CYS A 329 6.49 -1.62 -0.21
C CYS A 329 6.71 -1.54 1.31
N ASN A 330 6.21 -2.54 2.03
CA ASN A 330 6.57 -2.82 3.43
C ASN A 330 7.70 -3.85 3.55
N GLU A 331 8.05 -4.24 4.79
CA GLU A 331 9.16 -5.13 5.08
C GLU A 331 8.95 -6.57 4.61
N ARG A 332 7.69 -7.02 4.53
CA ARG A 332 7.36 -8.35 4.02
C ARG A 332 7.50 -8.38 2.51
N GLU A 333 6.92 -7.39 1.83
CA GLU A 333 7.02 -7.25 0.39
C GLU A 333 8.48 -7.04 -0.05
N LEU A 334 9.29 -6.31 0.72
CA LEU A 334 10.74 -6.17 0.48
C LEU A 334 11.42 -7.54 0.32
N VAL A 335 11.13 -8.48 1.22
CA VAL A 335 11.67 -9.85 1.16
C VAL A 335 11.15 -10.60 -0.07
N GLU A 336 9.87 -10.43 -0.39
CA GLU A 336 9.22 -11.07 -1.54
C GLU A 336 9.84 -10.57 -2.85
N ILE A 337 10.04 -9.26 -3.01
CA ILE A 337 10.72 -8.64 -4.17
C ILE A 337 12.15 -9.18 -4.30
N LEU A 338 12.95 -9.14 -3.23
CA LEU A 338 14.34 -9.65 -3.23
C LEU A 338 14.41 -11.10 -3.73
N ARG A 339 13.48 -11.96 -3.28
CA ARG A 339 13.43 -13.35 -3.74
C ARG A 339 13.10 -13.45 -5.23
N SER A 340 12.24 -12.59 -5.75
CA SER A 340 11.83 -12.61 -7.17
C SER A 340 12.89 -12.04 -8.12
N ILE A 341 13.76 -11.12 -7.67
CA ILE A 341 14.83 -10.52 -8.51
C ILE A 341 16.17 -11.27 -8.42
N GLY A 342 16.13 -12.55 -8.06
CA GLY A 342 17.32 -13.42 -7.97
C GLY A 342 18.15 -13.25 -6.70
N GLU A 343 17.72 -12.48 -5.69
CA GLU A 343 18.38 -12.34 -4.38
C GLU A 343 17.77 -13.30 -3.33
N LYS A 344 17.35 -14.52 -3.74
CA LYS A 344 16.65 -15.50 -2.88
C LYS A 344 17.37 -15.79 -1.57
N ARG A 345 18.70 -15.96 -1.60
CA ARG A 345 19.50 -16.23 -0.40
C ARG A 345 19.43 -15.06 0.57
N PHE A 346 19.66 -13.83 0.08
CA PHE A 346 19.63 -12.63 0.90
C PHE A 346 18.24 -12.38 1.49
N GLY A 347 17.18 -12.48 0.68
CA GLY A 347 15.80 -12.37 1.16
C GLY A 347 15.45 -13.37 2.26
N ASN A 348 15.90 -14.63 2.13
CA ASN A 348 15.73 -15.65 3.18
C ASN A 348 16.48 -15.33 4.47
N GLU A 349 17.70 -14.80 4.35
CA GLU A 349 18.49 -14.38 5.50
C GLU A 349 17.86 -13.18 6.22
N LEU A 350 17.33 -12.19 5.49
CA LEU A 350 16.60 -11.05 6.04
C LEU A 350 15.31 -11.50 6.75
N ARG A 351 14.57 -12.44 6.16
CA ARG A 351 13.37 -13.03 6.78
C ARG A 351 13.66 -13.74 8.09
N LYS A 352 14.79 -14.48 8.17
CA LYS A 352 15.19 -15.23 9.37
C LYS A 352 15.78 -14.34 10.46
N SER A 353 16.54 -13.31 10.08
CA SER A 353 17.23 -12.41 10.98
C SER A 353 17.04 -10.98 10.49
N PHE A 354 15.96 -10.36 10.96
CA PHE A 354 15.57 -9.02 10.58
C PHE A 354 16.47 -7.99 11.28
N SER A 355 17.20 -7.19 10.49
CA SER A 355 17.99 -6.05 10.99
C SER A 355 17.92 -4.89 10.00
N GLN A 356 17.95 -3.66 10.52
CA GLN A 356 17.87 -2.46 9.66
C GLN A 356 19.06 -2.37 8.69
N ASP A 357 20.24 -2.86 9.07
CA ASP A 357 21.39 -2.96 8.16
C ASP A 357 21.04 -3.75 6.89
N LYS A 358 20.43 -4.94 7.05
CA LYS A 358 20.02 -5.79 5.92
C LYS A 358 18.81 -5.23 5.18
N VAL A 359 17.94 -4.50 5.86
CA VAL A 359 16.81 -3.81 5.22
C VAL A 359 17.32 -2.75 4.24
N VAL A 360 18.22 -1.86 4.68
CA VAL A 360 18.79 -0.81 3.83
C VAL A 360 19.59 -1.43 2.66
N GLU A 361 20.41 -2.45 2.92
CA GLU A 361 21.13 -3.19 1.87
C GLU A 361 20.16 -3.84 0.87
N GLY A 362 19.07 -4.45 1.35
CA GLY A 362 18.03 -5.01 0.51
C GLY A 362 17.34 -3.97 -0.37
N CYS A 363 17.04 -2.79 0.18
CA CYS A 363 16.45 -1.69 -0.58
C CYS A 363 17.40 -1.24 -1.71
N LEU A 364 18.69 -1.06 -1.41
CA LEU A 364 19.70 -0.68 -2.41
C LEU A 364 19.83 -1.74 -3.52
N LYS A 365 19.86 -3.03 -3.17
CA LYS A 365 19.86 -4.15 -4.14
C LYS A 365 18.66 -4.09 -5.09
N ILE A 366 17.47 -3.78 -4.59
CA ILE A 366 16.27 -3.65 -5.43
C ILE A 366 16.40 -2.45 -6.37
N VAL A 367 16.78 -1.29 -5.83
CA VAL A 367 16.93 -0.05 -6.62
C VAL A 367 17.92 -0.28 -7.77
N GLU A 368 19.07 -0.88 -7.49
CA GLU A 368 20.10 -1.17 -8.49
C GLU A 368 19.63 -2.18 -9.54
N LYS A 369 19.05 -3.31 -9.11
CA LYS A 369 18.65 -4.37 -10.04
C LYS A 369 17.48 -4.00 -10.94
N LEU A 370 16.50 -3.29 -10.40
CA LEU A 370 15.32 -2.85 -11.15
C LEU A 370 15.53 -1.47 -11.80
N ASN A 371 16.72 -0.88 -11.67
CA ASN A 371 17.08 0.44 -12.20
C ASN A 371 16.05 1.52 -11.84
N LEU A 372 15.64 1.55 -10.56
CA LEU A 372 14.59 2.45 -10.09
C LEU A 372 15.13 3.85 -9.84
N LYS A 373 14.35 4.86 -10.22
CA LYS A 373 14.65 6.25 -9.85
C LYS A 373 14.26 6.54 -8.40
N ARG A 374 13.25 5.82 -7.86
CA ARG A 374 12.68 6.05 -6.53
C ARG A 374 12.18 4.75 -5.87
N PHE A 375 12.68 4.40 -4.70
CA PHE A 375 12.17 3.29 -3.90
C PHE A 375 11.72 3.76 -2.52
N HIS A 376 10.53 3.35 -2.09
CA HIS A 376 9.91 3.83 -0.87
C HIS A 376 9.51 2.65 0.04
N LEU A 377 10.32 2.42 1.06
CA LEU A 377 10.00 1.44 2.10
C LEU A 377 9.21 2.14 3.21
N HIS A 378 8.00 1.67 3.47
CA HIS A 378 7.20 2.09 4.60
C HIS A 378 7.14 0.98 5.66
N GLN A 379 7.68 1.25 6.84
CA GLN A 379 7.68 0.30 7.96
C GLN A 379 7.05 0.92 9.20
N HIS A 380 6.69 0.07 10.16
CA HIS A 380 6.13 0.58 11.40
C HIS A 380 7.17 1.43 12.16
N GLY A 381 6.89 2.72 12.30
CA GLY A 381 7.70 3.67 13.05
C GLY A 381 8.67 4.52 12.23
N CYS A 382 8.90 4.21 10.94
CA CYS A 382 9.69 5.06 10.05
C CYS A 382 9.53 4.69 8.57
N TYR A 383 9.93 5.61 7.70
CA TYR A 383 10.04 5.41 6.26
C TYR A 383 11.50 5.55 5.81
N LEU A 384 11.85 4.84 4.73
CA LEU A 384 13.09 5.02 3.99
C LEU A 384 12.75 5.26 2.51
N LEU A 385 13.11 6.43 2.02
CA LEU A 385 13.02 6.78 0.61
C LEU A 385 14.44 6.80 0.01
N ILE A 386 14.64 6.07 -1.06
CA ILE A 386 15.89 6.06 -1.85
C ILE A 386 15.59 6.65 -3.21
N THR A 387 16.36 7.64 -3.65
CA THR A 387 16.21 8.22 -4.99
C THR A 387 17.55 8.34 -5.70
N GLN A 388 17.56 8.19 -7.04
CA GLN A 388 18.71 8.62 -7.83
C GLN A 388 18.96 10.13 -7.63
N LYS A 389 20.21 10.58 -7.73
CA LYS A 389 20.53 12.00 -7.49
C LYS A 389 19.94 12.96 -8.53
N ASP A 390 19.75 12.51 -9.76
CA ASP A 390 19.11 13.28 -10.84
C ASP A 390 17.57 13.20 -10.80
N TYR A 391 17.00 12.40 -9.91
CA TYR A 391 15.54 12.29 -9.77
C TYR A 391 14.91 13.54 -9.17
N PHE A 392 15.59 14.20 -8.24
CA PHE A 392 15.07 15.35 -7.50
C PHE A 392 16.23 16.21 -6.95
N ASP A 393 16.23 17.52 -7.20
CA ASP A 393 17.40 18.37 -6.89
C ASP A 393 17.54 18.77 -5.41
N ASP A 394 16.43 18.81 -4.66
CA ASP A 394 16.39 19.28 -3.27
C ASP A 394 15.88 18.19 -2.32
N THR A 395 16.79 17.65 -1.52
CA THR A 395 16.51 16.63 -0.50
C THR A 395 15.56 17.11 0.60
N THR A 396 15.41 18.43 0.78
CA THR A 396 14.44 19.02 1.72
C THR A 396 13.01 18.71 1.28
N HIS A 397 12.71 18.83 -0.01
CA HIS A 397 11.37 18.52 -0.53
C HIS A 397 11.09 17.01 -0.49
N LEU A 398 12.10 16.17 -0.72
CA LEU A 398 11.98 14.72 -0.52
C LEU A 398 11.65 14.39 0.94
N LYS A 399 12.34 15.02 1.90
CA LYS A 399 11.99 14.88 3.32
C LYS A 399 10.57 15.37 3.62
N TYR A 400 10.18 16.52 3.09
CA TYR A 400 8.85 17.06 3.31
C TYR A 400 7.76 16.17 2.71
N SER A 401 7.98 15.51 1.58
CA SER A 401 7.03 14.54 1.03
C SER A 401 6.78 13.37 1.99
N GLN A 402 7.83 12.86 2.64
CA GLN A 402 7.77 11.80 3.65
C GLN A 402 7.07 12.27 4.95
N CYS A 403 7.39 13.48 5.42
CA CYS A 403 6.72 14.05 6.59
C CYS A 403 5.22 14.24 6.32
N PHE A 404 4.87 14.74 5.13
CA PHE A 404 3.48 14.92 4.72
C PHE A 404 2.73 13.60 4.62
N SER A 405 3.33 12.56 4.04
CA SER A 405 2.69 11.25 3.95
C SER A 405 2.41 10.65 5.31
N SER A 406 3.34 10.81 6.26
CA SER A 406 3.13 10.37 7.64
C SER A 406 1.98 11.13 8.32
N LEU A 407 1.82 12.44 8.07
CA LEU A 407 0.70 13.22 8.62
C LEU A 407 -0.64 12.73 8.09
N VAL A 408 -0.74 12.56 6.77
CA VAL A 408 -1.96 12.08 6.10
C VAL A 408 -2.33 10.67 6.60
N THR A 409 -1.33 9.81 6.78
CA THR A 409 -1.51 8.44 7.27
C THR A 409 -1.94 8.42 8.74
N ALA A 410 -1.34 9.27 9.58
CA ALA A 410 -1.73 9.41 10.98
C ALA A 410 -3.17 9.93 11.13
N GLU A 411 -3.58 10.91 10.32
CA GLU A 411 -4.97 11.37 10.30
C GLU A 411 -5.91 10.22 9.90
N LYS A 412 -5.62 9.52 8.80
CA LYS A 412 -6.43 8.39 8.37
C LYS A 412 -6.53 7.30 9.45
N ALA A 413 -5.44 7.03 10.16
CA ALA A 413 -5.45 6.08 11.27
C ALA A 413 -6.33 6.55 12.45
N LEU A 414 -6.40 7.85 12.72
CA LEU A 414 -7.23 8.44 13.80
C LEU A 414 -8.72 8.56 13.44
N ILE A 415 -9.06 8.94 12.21
CA ILE A 415 -10.45 9.29 11.84
C ILE A 415 -11.05 8.40 10.75
N GLY A 416 -10.25 7.53 10.12
CA GLY A 416 -10.64 6.58 9.07
C GLY A 416 -10.58 7.07 7.64
N GLU A 417 -10.56 8.39 7.45
CA GLU A 417 -10.43 9.04 6.15
C GLU A 417 -9.22 9.98 6.14
N ALA A 418 -8.61 10.14 4.96
CA ALA A 418 -7.60 11.18 4.74
C ALA A 418 -8.30 12.47 4.30
N SER A 419 -7.84 13.64 4.72
CA SER A 419 -8.44 14.94 4.40
C SER A 419 -7.39 15.97 3.96
N ASN A 420 -7.74 16.90 3.06
CA ASN A 420 -6.90 18.09 2.81
C ASN A 420 -7.00 19.14 3.93
N LYS A 421 -8.02 19.04 4.79
CA LYS A 421 -8.18 19.85 5.99
C LYS A 421 -7.64 19.08 7.20
N LEU A 422 -6.36 18.72 7.12
CA LEU A 422 -5.66 18.11 8.24
C LEU A 422 -5.84 18.96 9.50
N ASP A 423 -6.49 18.42 10.51
CA ASP A 423 -6.53 19.06 11.82
C ASP A 423 -5.20 18.82 12.53
N TYR A 424 -4.21 19.64 12.17
CA TYR A 424 -2.88 19.59 12.76
C TYR A 424 -2.92 19.79 14.28
N LYS A 425 -3.92 20.51 14.81
CA LYS A 425 -4.06 20.70 16.26
C LYS A 425 -4.56 19.42 16.93
N LEU A 426 -5.47 18.68 16.29
CA LEU A 426 -5.88 17.35 16.76
C LEU A 426 -4.69 16.39 16.79
N LEU A 427 -3.93 16.30 15.69
CA LEU A 427 -2.76 15.42 15.57
C LEU A 427 -1.70 15.72 16.64
N LEU A 428 -1.36 17.01 16.84
CA LEU A 428 -0.37 17.42 17.83
C LEU A 428 -0.83 17.26 19.29
N ARG A 429 -2.14 17.23 19.56
CA ARG A 429 -2.66 16.97 20.90
C ARG A 429 -2.48 15.51 21.29
N GLU A 430 -2.62 14.61 20.31
CA GLU A 430 -2.47 13.19 20.53
C GLU A 430 -0.99 12.78 20.55
N ILE A 431 -0.15 13.35 19.67
CA ILE A 431 1.24 12.91 19.51
C ILE A 431 2.17 14.11 19.25
N ASN A 432 3.20 14.25 20.09
CA ASN A 432 4.38 15.05 19.77
C ASN A 432 5.41 14.20 18.99
N PRO A 433 5.68 14.47 17.69
CA PRO A 433 6.59 13.66 16.89
C PRO A 433 8.04 13.65 17.41
N ASP A 434 8.49 14.72 18.05
CA ASP A 434 9.86 14.83 18.58
C ASP A 434 10.05 13.95 19.82
N GLU A 435 8.99 13.75 20.62
CA GLU A 435 9.03 12.92 21.83
C GLU A 435 8.78 11.43 21.53
N ASN A 436 8.07 11.14 20.44
CA ASN A 436 7.62 9.79 20.08
C ASN A 436 8.43 9.14 18.94
N ILE A 437 9.73 9.44 18.88
CA ILE A 437 10.62 8.84 17.89
C ILE A 437 10.82 7.35 18.15
N SER A 438 10.38 6.53 17.19
CA SER A 438 10.38 5.08 17.29
C SER A 438 11.79 4.46 17.46
N LYS A 439 11.84 3.28 18.09
CA LYS A 439 13.07 2.48 18.15
C LYS A 439 13.51 2.06 16.74
N THR A 440 12.57 1.76 15.86
CA THR A 440 12.81 1.40 14.45
C THR A 440 13.56 2.51 13.72
N TYR A 441 13.13 3.76 13.88
CA TYR A 441 13.81 4.92 13.29
C TYR A 441 15.25 5.05 13.79
N LYS A 442 15.47 4.95 15.10
CA LYS A 442 16.82 4.99 15.71
C LYS A 442 17.73 3.87 15.19
N GLN A 443 17.17 2.72 14.79
CA GLN A 443 17.94 1.63 14.20
C GLN A 443 18.20 1.87 12.71
N LEU A 444 17.22 2.41 11.98
CA LEU A 444 17.33 2.78 10.58
C LEU A 444 18.44 3.83 10.37
N THR A 445 18.48 4.90 11.17
CA THR A 445 19.48 5.96 11.01
C THR A 445 20.90 5.44 11.25
N ARG A 446 21.08 4.49 12.18
CA ARG A 446 22.38 3.82 12.41
C ARG A 446 22.78 2.95 11.23
N ALA A 447 21.84 2.21 10.65
CA ALA A 447 22.07 1.39 9.47
C ALA A 447 22.47 2.25 8.27
N VAL A 448 21.73 3.34 8.02
CA VAL A 448 22.03 4.30 6.96
C VAL A 448 23.40 4.95 7.19
N ALA A 449 23.71 5.38 8.41
CA ALA A 449 25.00 5.96 8.77
C ALA A 449 26.16 5.00 8.48
N LYS A 450 26.00 3.73 8.87
CA LYS A 450 26.99 2.68 8.61
C LYS A 450 27.23 2.44 7.12
N ILE A 451 26.16 2.38 6.32
CA ILE A 451 26.25 2.11 4.88
C ILE A 451 26.80 3.31 4.11
N THR A 452 26.44 4.53 4.50
CA THR A 452 26.85 5.76 3.81
C THR A 452 28.16 6.35 4.34
N GLY A 453 28.67 5.86 5.47
CA GLY A 453 29.86 6.40 6.14
C GLY A 453 29.64 7.80 6.75
N LYS A 454 28.39 8.21 6.99
CA LYS A 454 28.02 9.53 7.50
C LYS A 454 27.72 9.50 9.01
N SER A 455 27.60 10.68 9.62
CA SER A 455 27.29 10.81 11.05
C SER A 455 25.85 10.35 11.36
N ASN A 456 25.69 9.37 12.25
CA ASN A 456 24.36 8.97 12.72
C ASN A 456 23.62 10.11 13.44
N ASN A 457 24.34 11.00 14.14
CA ASN A 457 23.69 12.14 14.80
C ASN A 457 23.12 13.12 13.77
N GLU A 458 23.85 13.38 12.69
CA GLU A 458 23.37 14.22 11.60
C GLU A 458 22.13 13.59 10.94
N ILE A 459 22.21 12.32 10.52
CA ILE A 459 21.10 11.62 9.86
C ILE A 459 19.87 11.54 10.79
N PHE A 460 20.07 11.30 12.08
CA PHE A 460 18.97 11.22 13.04
C PHE A 460 18.15 12.52 13.10
N ASN A 461 18.84 13.67 13.06
CA ASN A 461 18.23 14.99 13.15
C ASN A 461 17.75 15.54 11.80
N THR A 462 18.49 15.28 10.71
CA THR A 462 18.16 15.82 9.39
C THR A 462 17.27 14.89 8.58
N GLY A 463 17.37 13.58 8.79
CA GLY A 463 16.78 12.52 7.98
C GLY A 463 17.49 12.28 6.65
N VAL A 464 18.58 12.98 6.34
CA VAL A 464 19.19 12.97 4.99
C VAL A 464 20.55 12.30 5.04
N SER A 465 20.78 11.38 4.12
CA SER A 465 22.10 10.85 3.78
C SER A 465 22.22 10.63 2.27
N GLU A 466 23.42 10.29 1.81
CA GLU A 466 23.70 9.98 0.42
C GLU A 466 24.88 9.02 0.29
N ASN A 467 24.92 8.28 -0.82
CA ASN A 467 26.12 7.62 -1.33
C ASN A 467 26.52 8.24 -2.68
N SER A 468 27.29 7.53 -3.52
CA SER A 468 27.69 8.03 -4.85
C SER A 468 26.48 8.30 -5.75
N ASP A 469 25.51 7.39 -5.76
CA ASP A 469 24.48 7.31 -6.80
C ASP A 469 23.09 7.73 -6.30
N TYR A 470 22.87 7.67 -4.99
CA TYR A 470 21.54 7.81 -4.38
C TYR A 470 21.51 8.76 -3.18
N TYR A 471 20.38 9.42 -3.02
CA TYR A 471 19.93 10.01 -1.76
C TYR A 471 19.16 8.98 -0.94
N LEU A 472 19.38 8.97 0.37
CA LEU A 472 18.67 8.12 1.34
C LEU A 472 18.01 9.03 2.38
N ILE A 473 16.69 9.09 2.34
CA ILE A 473 15.87 9.91 3.23
C ILE A 473 15.17 9.02 4.25
N SER A 474 15.59 9.11 5.50
CA SER A 474 14.97 8.44 6.64
C SER A 474 14.03 9.41 7.34
N THR A 475 12.79 9.00 7.59
CA THR A 475 11.80 9.86 8.27
C THR A 475 11.12 9.06 9.37
N PRO A 476 11.07 9.54 10.64
CA PRO A 476 10.27 8.88 11.66
C PRO A 476 8.81 8.94 11.23
N SER A 477 7.98 7.95 11.53
CA SER A 477 6.53 8.04 11.25
C SER A 477 5.77 8.40 12.51
N ILE A 478 4.71 9.20 12.39
CA ILE A 478 3.72 9.45 13.45
C ILE A 478 2.90 8.18 13.66
N MET A 479 3.06 7.53 14.82
CA MET A 479 2.39 6.27 15.17
C MET A 479 1.18 6.53 16.06
N ILE A 480 0.01 6.07 15.63
CA ILE A 480 -1.22 6.13 16.44
C ILE A 480 -1.33 4.85 17.29
N ASP A 481 -1.42 4.99 18.61
CA ASP A 481 -1.50 3.84 19.53
C ASP A 481 -2.84 3.08 19.41
N HIS A 482 -3.93 3.82 19.17
CA HIS A 482 -5.28 3.28 19.07
C HIS A 482 -5.93 3.69 17.74
N PRO A 483 -5.45 3.15 16.60
CA PRO A 483 -5.98 3.51 15.31
C PRO A 483 -7.41 2.98 15.17
N VAL A 484 -8.30 3.81 14.63
CA VAL A 484 -9.66 3.37 14.24
C VAL A 484 -9.56 2.40 13.05
N PHE A 485 -8.56 2.59 12.18
CA PHE A 485 -8.33 1.74 11.01
C PHE A 485 -6.83 1.53 10.73
N THR A 486 -6.49 0.31 10.30
CA THR A 486 -5.13 -0.06 9.86
C THR A 486 -5.07 -0.49 8.40
N VAL A 487 -6.21 -0.74 7.77
CA VAL A 487 -6.28 -1.13 6.35
C VAL A 487 -6.12 0.08 5.45
N GLY A 488 -5.32 -0.08 4.39
CA GLY A 488 -5.03 0.98 3.43
C GLY A 488 -4.06 2.05 3.92
N LEU A 489 -3.40 1.86 5.07
CA LEU A 489 -2.39 2.80 5.55
C LEU A 489 -1.14 2.80 4.64
N GLY A 490 -0.66 1.65 4.18
CA GLY A 490 0.44 1.57 3.21
C GLY A 490 0.13 2.32 1.92
N ASP A 491 -1.03 2.02 1.32
CA ASP A 491 -1.54 2.73 0.13
C ASP A 491 -1.62 4.25 0.34
N THR A 492 -2.02 4.68 1.53
CA THR A 492 -2.09 6.10 1.91
C THR A 492 -0.70 6.72 1.97
N VAL A 493 0.28 6.03 2.58
CA VAL A 493 1.68 6.47 2.65
C VAL A 493 2.25 6.64 1.25
N SER A 494 2.10 5.63 0.39
CA SER A 494 2.63 5.68 -0.98
C SER A 494 1.96 6.75 -1.84
N ALA A 495 0.63 6.80 -1.87
CA ALA A 495 -0.10 7.79 -2.68
C ALA A 495 0.20 9.24 -2.24
N SER A 496 0.18 9.51 -0.94
CA SER A 496 0.40 10.86 -0.41
C SER A 496 1.86 11.32 -0.59
N ALA A 497 2.85 10.44 -0.36
CA ALA A 497 4.26 10.75 -0.60
C ALA A 497 4.51 11.04 -2.10
N PHE A 498 3.94 10.22 -2.98
CA PHE A 498 4.11 10.33 -4.42
C PHE A 498 3.59 11.68 -4.96
N VAL A 499 2.34 12.06 -4.63
CA VAL A 499 1.79 13.33 -5.12
C VAL A 499 2.42 14.55 -4.47
N ALA A 500 2.83 14.45 -3.20
CA ALA A 500 3.56 15.52 -2.52
C ALA A 500 4.86 15.84 -3.25
N GLU A 501 5.57 14.81 -3.72
CA GLU A 501 6.81 14.97 -4.44
C GLU A 501 6.60 15.56 -5.84
N LEU A 502 5.64 15.04 -6.60
CA LEU A 502 5.30 15.57 -7.93
C LEU A 502 4.87 17.04 -7.86
N ALA A 503 4.17 17.44 -6.79
CA ALA A 503 3.76 18.82 -6.58
C ALA A 503 4.95 19.78 -6.50
N TYR A 504 6.10 19.32 -5.98
CA TYR A 504 7.33 20.11 -5.98
C TYR A 504 8.05 20.11 -7.33
N LYS A 505 8.05 18.99 -8.08
CA LYS A 505 8.65 18.94 -9.43
C LYS A 505 8.04 19.98 -10.36
N LYS A 506 6.71 20.13 -10.34
CA LYS A 506 6.01 21.12 -11.20
C LYS A 506 6.36 22.58 -10.87
N LYS A 507 6.63 22.90 -9.61
CA LYS A 507 7.07 24.26 -9.22
C LYS A 507 8.38 24.67 -9.91
N LYS A 508 9.23 23.71 -10.29
CA LYS A 508 10.50 23.98 -10.96
C LYS A 508 10.30 24.32 -12.45
N ASN A 509 9.41 23.63 -13.15
CA ASN A 509 9.17 23.83 -14.59
C ASN A 509 8.42 25.14 -14.92
N GLU A 510 7.87 25.84 -13.92
CA GLU A 510 7.19 27.14 -14.06
C GLU A 510 8.11 28.35 -13.84
N LYS A 511 9.39 28.14 -13.51
CA LYS A 511 10.42 29.19 -13.34
C LYS A 511 11.44 29.12 -14.46
#